data_AF-A0A3R7Y5C0-F1
#
_entry.id   AF-A0A3R7Y5C0-F1
#
_cell.length_a   1.000
_cell.length_b   1.000
_cell.length_c   1.000
_cell.angle_alpha   90.00
_cell.angle_beta   90.00
_cell.angle_gamma   90.00
#
_symmetry.space_group_name_H-M   'P 1'
#
loop_
_entity.id
_entity.type
_entity.pdbx_description
1 polymer ?
#
loop_
_entity_poly.entity_id
_entity_poly.type
_entity_poly.pdbx_seq_one_letter_code
_entity_poly.pdbx_strand_id
1 'polypeptide(L)'
;MHQPNALSSMPSNTGATHAHTDAILMIVDKTLARRRYFREKQREHRRKVYADEAFVKAQYEHLQSVLDGLQAGRPSSVAPREASDGPLSWHSVATVFKREAHRVLKDRQSLVTQTQAYQSLMHAMQRFVMLNIPPPMSRSNDAWHSATLVADPRARNLGKEWLTQQMYHNIHEPFALLPAVRNEDEFVQYDFQASDEHDDSFTWMQRVQFTWPGTMQMFRRVVETNMQAVNFPNFVETASNLVG
;
A
#
# COMPACT_ATOMS: atom_id res chain seq x y z
N MET A 1 -60.63 -8.60 81.43
CA MET A 1 -60.03 -8.04 80.19
C MET A 1 -58.75 -8.81 79.91
N HIS A 2 -58.71 -9.68 78.90
CA HIS A 2 -57.44 -10.07 78.26
C HIS A 2 -57.72 -10.66 76.87
N GLN A 3 -57.06 -10.08 75.86
CA GLN A 3 -57.11 -10.45 74.45
C GLN A 3 -56.40 -11.81 74.22
N PRO A 4 -56.88 -12.65 73.30
CA PRO A 4 -56.07 -13.73 72.74
C PRO A 4 -55.16 -13.20 71.61
N ASN A 5 -53.87 -13.53 71.71
CA ASN A 5 -52.86 -13.29 70.68
C ASN A 5 -53.19 -14.08 69.41
N ALA A 6 -53.25 -13.39 68.27
CA ALA A 6 -53.29 -13.98 66.94
C ALA A 6 -51.93 -14.58 66.60
N LEU A 7 -51.82 -15.92 66.59
CA LEU A 7 -50.69 -16.59 65.94
C LEU A 7 -50.95 -16.64 64.44
N SER A 8 -50.16 -15.81 63.75
CA SER A 8 -49.96 -15.72 62.31
C SER A 8 -50.01 -17.09 61.61
N SER A 9 -50.99 -17.29 60.73
CA SER A 9 -50.98 -18.34 59.73
C SER A 9 -49.86 -18.04 58.73
N MET A 10 -48.73 -18.73 58.87
CA MET A 10 -47.64 -18.71 57.90
C MET A 10 -48.13 -19.41 56.63
N PRO A 11 -48.10 -18.77 55.44
CA PRO A 11 -48.45 -19.45 54.21
C PRO A 11 -47.48 -20.61 53.96
N SER A 12 -48.03 -21.79 53.74
CA SER A 12 -47.32 -23.02 53.43
C SER A 12 -46.46 -22.85 52.18
N ASN A 13 -45.13 -22.85 52.40
CA ASN A 13 -44.07 -22.73 51.39
C ASN A 13 -43.99 -23.93 50.42
N THR A 14 -44.92 -24.88 50.51
CA THR A 14 -44.91 -26.17 49.81
C THR A 14 -45.18 -26.05 48.31
N GLY A 15 -45.96 -25.05 47.88
CA GLY A 15 -46.16 -24.79 46.44
C GLY A 15 -44.91 -24.21 45.74
N ALA A 16 -44.13 -23.41 46.47
CA ALA A 16 -42.90 -22.80 45.96
C ALA A 16 -41.75 -23.82 45.87
N THR A 17 -41.67 -24.77 46.80
CA THR A 17 -40.66 -25.84 46.76
C THR A 17 -40.88 -26.83 45.63
N HIS A 18 -42.14 -27.25 45.38
CA HIS A 18 -42.47 -28.13 44.25
C HIS A 18 -42.21 -27.47 42.89
N ALA A 19 -42.57 -26.19 42.73
CA ALA A 19 -42.27 -25.43 41.52
C ALA A 19 -40.76 -25.25 41.30
N HIS A 20 -39.98 -25.12 42.38
CA HIS A 20 -38.52 -25.03 42.30
C HIS A 20 -37.88 -26.35 41.90
N THR A 21 -38.36 -27.48 42.44
CA THR A 21 -37.87 -28.82 42.05
C THR A 21 -38.21 -29.16 40.59
N ASP A 22 -39.40 -28.79 40.11
CA ASP A 22 -39.80 -28.99 38.72
C ASP A 22 -38.94 -28.13 37.77
N ALA A 23 -38.66 -26.88 38.16
CA ALA A 23 -37.76 -26.02 37.41
C ALA A 23 -36.33 -26.59 37.33
N ILE A 24 -35.81 -27.17 38.42
CA ILE A 24 -34.51 -27.86 38.45
C ILE A 24 -34.53 -29.09 37.53
N LEU A 25 -35.59 -29.91 37.58
CA LEU A 25 -35.72 -31.09 36.72
C LEU A 25 -35.70 -30.71 35.24
N MET A 26 -36.44 -29.67 34.85
CA MET A 26 -36.45 -29.15 33.49
C MET A 26 -35.08 -28.64 33.04
N ILE A 27 -34.30 -28.01 33.93
CA ILE A 27 -32.93 -27.57 33.62
C ILE A 27 -32.02 -28.78 33.40
N VAL A 28 -32.13 -29.81 34.24
CA VAL A 28 -31.36 -31.07 34.08
C VAL A 28 -31.72 -31.75 32.76
N ASP A 29 -33.01 -31.87 32.42
CA ASP A 29 -33.45 -32.46 31.15
C ASP A 29 -32.96 -31.67 29.94
N LYS A 30 -33.02 -30.33 29.99
CA LYS A 30 -32.46 -29.47 28.93
C LYS A 30 -30.95 -29.66 28.78
N THR A 31 -30.21 -29.80 29.89
CA THR A 31 -28.75 -30.05 29.81
C THR A 31 -28.43 -31.45 29.28
N LEU A 32 -29.20 -32.48 29.64
CA LEU A 32 -29.06 -33.84 29.11
C LEU A 32 -29.42 -33.91 27.62
N ALA A 33 -30.51 -33.26 27.20
CA ALA A 33 -30.90 -33.16 25.79
C ALA A 33 -29.81 -32.46 24.97
N ARG A 34 -29.26 -31.35 25.48
CA ARG A 34 -28.16 -30.62 24.83
C ARG A 34 -26.89 -31.48 24.71
N ARG A 35 -26.54 -32.25 25.74
CA ARG A 35 -25.41 -33.20 25.69
C ARG A 35 -25.62 -34.32 24.67
N ARG A 36 -26.84 -34.89 24.59
CA ARG A 36 -27.18 -35.89 23.57
C ARG A 36 -27.06 -35.32 22.16
N TYR A 37 -27.59 -34.11 21.94
CA TYR A 37 -27.48 -33.41 20.66
C TYR A 37 -26.01 -33.20 20.23
N PHE A 38 -25.16 -32.67 21.10
CA PHE A 38 -23.74 -32.46 20.74
C PHE A 38 -22.99 -33.75 20.46
N ARG A 39 -23.28 -34.83 21.21
CA ARG A 39 -22.71 -36.15 20.95
C ARG A 39 -23.12 -36.69 19.59
N GLU A 40 -24.41 -36.58 19.24
CA GLU A 40 -24.91 -37.06 17.96
C GLU A 40 -24.37 -36.21 16.80
N LYS A 41 -24.31 -34.88 16.96
CA LYS A 41 -23.70 -33.98 15.99
C LYS A 41 -22.23 -34.33 15.71
N GLN A 42 -21.45 -34.66 16.75
CA GLN A 42 -20.07 -35.12 16.58
C GLN A 42 -19.96 -36.50 15.94
N ARG A 43 -20.90 -37.42 16.22
CA ARG A 43 -20.95 -38.74 15.57
C ARG A 43 -21.26 -38.61 14.08
N GLU A 44 -22.26 -37.80 13.74
CA GLU A 44 -22.64 -37.55 12.36
C GLU A 44 -21.51 -36.86 11.58
N HIS A 45 -20.83 -35.88 12.20
CA HIS A 45 -19.66 -35.26 11.59
C HIS A 45 -18.55 -36.27 11.32
N ARG A 46 -18.20 -37.13 12.30
CA ARG A 46 -17.22 -38.21 12.10
C ARG A 46 -17.64 -39.19 11.00
N ARG A 47 -18.92 -39.55 10.92
CA ARG A 47 -19.44 -40.41 9.83
C ARG A 47 -19.26 -39.78 8.46
N LYS A 48 -19.55 -38.47 8.31
CA LYS A 48 -19.34 -37.75 7.05
C LYS A 48 -17.87 -37.75 6.64
N VAL A 49 -16.97 -37.41 7.58
CA VAL A 49 -15.52 -37.43 7.32
C VAL A 49 -15.04 -38.82 6.86
N TYR A 50 -15.44 -39.89 7.55
CA TYR A 50 -15.05 -41.24 7.14
C TYR A 50 -15.68 -41.68 5.81
N ALA A 51 -16.89 -41.23 5.49
CA ALA A 51 -17.52 -41.51 4.20
C ALA A 51 -16.80 -40.80 3.05
N ASP A 52 -16.43 -39.53 3.25
CA ASP A 52 -15.67 -38.74 2.27
C ASP A 52 -14.28 -39.33 2.04
N GLU A 53 -13.59 -39.73 3.12
CA GLU A 53 -12.29 -40.41 3.05
C GLU A 53 -12.40 -41.74 2.30
N ALA A 54 -13.41 -42.56 2.62
CA ALA A 54 -13.65 -43.82 1.93
C ALA A 54 -13.97 -43.61 0.44
N PHE A 55 -14.73 -42.57 0.09
CA PHE A 55 -15.04 -42.22 -1.29
C PHE A 55 -13.79 -41.83 -2.08
N VAL A 56 -12.95 -40.95 -1.52
CA VAL A 56 -11.69 -40.53 -2.17
C VAL A 56 -10.74 -41.72 -2.33
N LYS A 57 -10.65 -42.59 -1.32
CA LYS A 57 -9.82 -43.79 -1.40
C LYS A 57 -10.30 -44.76 -2.48
N ALA A 58 -11.61 -44.99 -2.58
CA ALA A 58 -12.18 -45.82 -3.63
C ALA A 58 -11.95 -45.24 -5.04
N GLN A 59 -12.04 -43.91 -5.20
CA GLN A 59 -11.69 -43.22 -6.46
C GLN A 59 -10.22 -43.44 -6.83
N TYR A 60 -9.33 -43.31 -5.85
CA TYR A 60 -7.90 -43.54 -6.05
C TYR A 60 -7.62 -44.99 -6.47
N GLU A 61 -8.18 -45.98 -5.76
CA GLU A 61 -8.03 -47.40 -6.08
C GLU A 61 -8.58 -47.73 -7.48
N HIS A 62 -9.71 -47.13 -7.87
CA HIS A 62 -10.27 -47.27 -9.22
C HIS A 62 -9.34 -46.69 -10.30
N LEU A 63 -8.86 -45.46 -10.10
CA LEU A 63 -7.93 -44.81 -11.03
C LEU A 63 -6.62 -45.58 -11.16
N GLN A 64 -6.11 -46.11 -10.04
CA GLN A 64 -4.92 -46.96 -10.03
C GLN A 64 -5.15 -48.25 -10.80
N SER A 65 -6.30 -48.92 -10.62
CA SER A 65 -6.66 -50.10 -11.39
C SER A 65 -6.79 -49.83 -12.89
N VAL A 66 -7.34 -48.67 -13.29
CA VAL A 66 -7.40 -48.24 -14.69
C VAL A 66 -5.99 -48.04 -15.25
N LEU A 67 -5.09 -47.40 -14.50
CA LEU A 67 -3.70 -47.25 -14.90
C LEU A 67 -2.98 -48.59 -15.03
N ASP A 68 -3.13 -49.47 -14.06
CA ASP A 68 -2.53 -50.81 -14.06
C ASP A 68 -3.08 -51.65 -15.23
N GLY A 69 -4.37 -51.53 -15.55
CA GLY A 69 -4.98 -52.17 -16.71
C GLY A 69 -4.44 -51.64 -18.05
N LEU A 70 -4.24 -50.32 -18.16
CA LEU A 70 -3.61 -49.71 -19.32
C LEU A 70 -2.13 -50.09 -19.46
N GLN A 71 -1.43 -50.30 -18.34
CA GLN A 71 -0.04 -50.75 -18.32
C GLN A 71 0.09 -52.25 -18.58
N ALA A 72 -0.82 -53.09 -18.08
CA ALA A 72 -0.85 -54.54 -18.34
C ALA A 72 -1.31 -54.87 -19.76
N GLY A 73 -2.20 -54.05 -20.34
CA GLY A 73 -2.57 -54.08 -21.75
C GLY A 73 -1.48 -53.57 -22.69
N ARG A 74 -0.38 -53.01 -22.16
CA ARG A 74 0.81 -52.65 -22.93
C ARG A 74 1.62 -53.94 -23.15
N PRO A 75 1.76 -54.46 -24.38
CA PRO A 75 2.50 -55.69 -24.62
C PRO A 75 3.96 -55.54 -24.16
N SER A 76 4.33 -56.33 -23.15
CA SER A 76 5.73 -56.56 -22.79
C SER A 76 6.36 -57.45 -23.87
N SER A 77 7.46 -56.99 -24.45
CA SER A 77 8.22 -57.66 -25.52
C SER A 77 7.62 -57.57 -26.93
N VAL A 78 7.79 -56.40 -27.55
CA VAL A 78 8.61 -56.28 -28.77
C VAL A 78 9.38 -54.98 -28.61
N ALA A 79 10.66 -54.95 -29.00
CA ALA A 79 11.44 -53.73 -29.22
C ALA A 79 10.54 -52.62 -29.80
N PRO A 80 10.73 -51.33 -29.44
CA PRO A 80 9.81 -50.25 -29.82
C PRO A 80 9.39 -50.42 -31.27
N ARG A 81 8.19 -50.96 -31.51
CA ARG A 81 7.65 -51.01 -32.87
C ARG A 81 7.24 -49.58 -33.12
N GLU A 82 8.21 -48.84 -33.64
CA GLU A 82 8.07 -47.71 -34.54
C GLU A 82 7.15 -48.15 -35.70
N ALA A 83 5.87 -48.38 -35.40
CA ALA A 83 4.85 -48.39 -36.41
C ALA A 83 4.52 -46.92 -36.68
N SER A 84 5.34 -46.32 -37.56
CA SER A 84 5.02 -45.14 -38.36
C SER A 84 5.03 -43.77 -37.69
N ASP A 85 6.05 -43.45 -36.91
CA ASP A 85 6.56 -42.08 -36.89
C ASP A 85 8.00 -42.16 -37.40
N GLY A 86 8.37 -41.37 -38.41
CA GLY A 86 9.74 -41.34 -38.94
C GLY A 86 10.78 -40.89 -37.88
N PRO A 87 11.94 -40.36 -38.28
CA PRO A 87 13.03 -39.98 -37.35
C PRO A 87 12.67 -38.98 -36.22
N LEU A 88 11.42 -38.51 -36.13
CA LEU A 88 10.85 -37.72 -35.05
C LEU A 88 9.42 -38.20 -34.71
N SER A 89 9.19 -38.58 -33.45
CA SER A 89 7.84 -38.89 -32.96
C SER A 89 6.96 -37.64 -32.87
N TRP A 90 5.66 -37.75 -33.18
CA TRP A 90 4.72 -36.64 -33.01
C TRP A 90 4.62 -36.15 -31.57
N HIS A 91 4.87 -37.03 -30.59
CA HIS A 91 4.97 -36.66 -29.19
C HIS A 91 6.16 -35.72 -28.93
N SER A 92 7.33 -36.02 -29.48
CA SER A 92 8.51 -35.15 -29.41
C SER A 92 8.26 -33.79 -30.07
N VAL A 93 7.58 -33.79 -31.22
CA VAL A 93 7.22 -32.55 -31.93
C VAL A 93 6.23 -31.71 -31.10
N ALA A 94 5.16 -32.31 -30.59
CA ALA A 94 4.15 -31.63 -29.79
C ALA A 94 4.70 -31.07 -28.48
N THR A 95 5.61 -31.80 -27.82
CA THR A 95 6.25 -31.32 -26.58
C THR A 95 7.15 -30.11 -26.81
N VAL A 96 7.90 -30.08 -27.92
CA VAL A 96 8.67 -28.90 -28.33
C VAL A 96 7.71 -27.73 -28.58
N PHE A 97 6.70 -27.90 -29.44
CA PHE A 97 5.74 -26.83 -29.72
C PHE A 97 5.03 -26.31 -28.47
N LYS A 98 4.63 -27.20 -27.56
CA LYS A 98 4.03 -26.82 -26.28
C LYS A 98 5.00 -25.94 -25.47
N ARG A 99 6.26 -26.34 -25.34
CA ARG A 99 7.28 -25.56 -24.61
C ARG A 99 7.53 -24.20 -25.26
N GLU A 100 7.70 -24.18 -26.58
CA GLU A 100 7.96 -22.96 -27.35
C GLU A 100 6.76 -22.00 -27.28
N ALA A 101 5.53 -22.50 -27.39
CA ALA A 101 4.32 -21.69 -27.22
C ALA A 101 4.23 -21.08 -25.82
N HIS A 102 4.53 -21.85 -24.76
CA HIS A 102 4.57 -21.31 -23.39
C HIS A 102 5.64 -20.23 -23.26
N ARG A 103 6.82 -20.40 -23.86
CA ARG A 103 7.87 -19.38 -23.84
C ARG A 103 7.41 -18.10 -24.53
N VAL A 104 6.88 -18.21 -25.75
CA VAL A 104 6.38 -17.06 -26.52
C VAL A 104 5.27 -16.31 -25.77
N LEU A 105 4.34 -17.03 -25.14
CA LEU A 105 3.28 -16.41 -24.35
C LEU A 105 3.83 -15.66 -23.13
N LYS A 106 4.80 -16.24 -22.42
CA LYS A 106 5.47 -15.60 -21.29
C LYS A 106 6.23 -14.34 -21.73
N ASP A 107 7.00 -14.44 -22.82
CA ASP A 107 7.76 -13.33 -23.38
C ASP A 107 6.82 -12.21 -23.81
N ARG A 108 5.75 -12.54 -24.55
CA ARG A 108 4.71 -11.58 -24.94
C ARG A 108 4.12 -10.88 -23.72
N GLN A 109 3.79 -11.62 -22.67
CA GLN A 109 3.23 -11.03 -21.45
C GLN A 109 4.22 -10.03 -20.82
N SER A 110 5.50 -10.40 -20.74
CA SER A 110 6.55 -9.51 -20.24
C SER A 110 6.69 -8.24 -21.09
N LEU A 111 6.73 -8.36 -22.42
CA LEU A 111 6.81 -7.22 -23.32
C LEU A 111 5.59 -6.30 -23.22
N VAL A 112 4.39 -6.86 -23.09
CA VAL A 112 3.15 -6.07 -22.91
C VAL A 112 3.22 -5.28 -21.62
N THR A 113 3.59 -5.92 -20.50
CA THR A 113 3.75 -5.23 -19.21
C THR A 113 4.80 -4.13 -19.28
N GLN A 114 5.94 -4.39 -19.94
CA GLN A 114 6.99 -3.40 -20.12
C GLN A 114 6.51 -2.20 -20.97
N THR A 115 5.79 -2.47 -22.06
CA THR A 115 5.24 -1.43 -22.94
C THR A 115 4.24 -0.54 -22.18
N GLN A 116 3.34 -1.15 -21.41
CA GLN A 116 2.38 -0.41 -20.58
C GLN A 116 3.07 0.44 -19.51
N ALA A 117 4.14 -0.07 -18.90
CA ALA A 117 4.93 0.68 -17.93
C ALA A 117 5.59 1.91 -18.57
N TYR A 118 6.18 1.77 -19.77
CA TYR A 118 6.76 2.90 -20.49
C TYR A 118 5.72 3.92 -20.97
N GLN A 119 4.55 3.46 -21.43
CA GLN A 119 3.45 4.36 -21.80
C GLN A 119 2.96 5.18 -20.61
N SER A 120 2.78 4.54 -19.46
CA SER A 120 2.42 5.21 -18.21
C SER A 120 3.47 6.25 -17.81
N LEU A 121 4.76 5.90 -17.89
CA LEU A 121 5.86 6.81 -17.61
C LEU A 121 5.90 8.01 -18.56
N MET A 122 5.73 7.75 -19.86
CA MET A 122 5.70 8.80 -20.89
C MET A 122 4.56 9.79 -20.64
N HIS A 123 3.34 9.31 -20.35
CA HIS A 123 2.21 10.18 -20.02
C HIS A 123 2.41 10.94 -18.71
N ALA A 124 3.06 10.34 -17.71
CA ALA A 124 3.43 11.04 -16.48
C ALA A 124 4.43 12.17 -16.78
N MET A 125 5.46 11.92 -17.58
CA MET A 125 6.46 12.92 -17.96
C MET A 125 5.89 14.02 -18.85
N GLN A 126 5.00 13.71 -19.79
CA GLN A 126 4.30 14.71 -20.60
C GLN A 126 3.50 15.68 -19.73
N ARG A 127 2.73 15.15 -18.78
CA ARG A 127 1.98 15.97 -17.82
C ARG A 127 2.92 16.79 -16.94
N PHE A 128 4.00 16.18 -16.44
CA PHE A 128 5.01 16.89 -15.66
C PHE A 128 5.57 18.09 -16.42
N VAL A 129 5.99 17.91 -17.67
CA VAL A 129 6.54 19.00 -18.49
C VAL A 129 5.50 20.10 -18.71
N MET A 130 4.26 19.76 -19.05
CA MET A 130 3.19 20.76 -19.22
C MET A 130 2.90 21.57 -17.95
N LEU A 131 3.06 20.97 -16.76
CA LEU A 131 2.86 21.65 -15.48
C LEU A 131 4.06 22.52 -15.07
N ASN A 132 5.26 22.23 -15.56
CA ASN A 132 6.50 22.88 -15.10
C ASN A 132 7.10 23.85 -16.14
N ILE A 133 6.59 23.89 -17.37
CA ILE A 133 6.94 24.94 -18.33
C ILE A 133 6.10 26.19 -17.99
N PRO A 134 6.73 27.33 -17.66
CA PRO A 134 6.00 28.57 -17.41
C PRO A 134 5.22 29.00 -18.66
N PRO A 135 3.98 29.49 -18.53
CA PRO A 135 3.30 30.11 -19.65
C PRO A 135 4.12 31.31 -20.16
N PRO A 136 4.16 31.57 -21.48
CA PRO A 136 4.99 32.61 -22.10
C PRO A 136 4.64 34.06 -21.67
N MET A 137 3.66 34.27 -20.78
CA MET A 137 3.19 35.59 -20.33
C MET A 137 3.44 35.88 -18.84
N SER A 138 4.06 34.98 -18.07
CA SER A 138 4.36 35.28 -16.66
C SER A 138 5.64 36.11 -16.54
N ARG A 139 5.51 37.43 -16.74
CA ARG A 139 6.52 38.44 -16.41
C ARG A 139 6.51 38.82 -14.92
N SER A 140 5.90 38.01 -14.05
CA SER A 140 6.05 38.20 -12.61
C SER A 140 7.49 37.92 -12.23
N ASN A 141 8.10 38.84 -11.48
CA ASN A 141 9.49 38.84 -11.02
C ASN A 141 9.86 37.68 -10.07
N ASP A 142 9.07 36.61 -10.05
CA ASP A 142 9.34 35.42 -9.26
C ASP A 142 10.31 34.55 -10.04
N ALA A 143 11.60 34.88 -9.92
CA ALA A 143 12.72 34.15 -10.53
C ALA A 143 12.79 32.64 -10.15
N TRP A 144 11.88 32.18 -9.28
CA TRP A 144 11.82 30.84 -8.72
C TRP A 144 10.40 30.30 -8.72
N HIS A 145 10.09 29.42 -9.67
CA HIS A 145 8.82 28.70 -9.70
C HIS A 145 8.92 27.39 -8.91
N SER A 146 7.91 27.14 -8.06
CA SER A 146 7.79 25.84 -7.39
C SER A 146 7.44 24.75 -8.42
N ALA A 147 8.28 23.72 -8.49
CA ALA A 147 8.07 22.59 -9.38
C ALA A 147 7.30 21.47 -8.68
N THR A 148 6.18 21.03 -9.27
CA THR A 148 5.42 19.89 -8.72
C THR A 148 5.93 18.58 -9.31
N LEU A 149 6.41 17.68 -8.44
CA LEU A 149 6.88 16.36 -8.82
C LEU A 149 5.74 15.33 -8.86
N VAL A 150 5.80 14.41 -9.83
CA VAL A 150 4.84 13.30 -9.94
C VAL A 150 5.07 12.27 -8.83
N ALA A 151 4.01 11.61 -8.36
CA ALA A 151 4.10 10.57 -7.33
C ALA A 151 4.85 9.30 -7.79
N ASP A 152 4.78 8.96 -9.09
CA ASP A 152 5.48 7.80 -9.66
C ASP A 152 7.00 7.91 -9.45
N PRO A 153 7.67 6.93 -8.81
CA PRO A 153 9.09 7.03 -8.47
C PRO A 153 10.01 7.25 -9.67
N ARG A 154 9.73 6.63 -10.81
CA ARG A 154 10.58 6.74 -12.01
C ARG A 154 10.41 8.10 -12.66
N ALA A 155 9.17 8.55 -12.85
CA ALA A 155 8.85 9.87 -13.36
C ALA A 155 9.41 10.97 -12.46
N ARG A 156 9.34 10.79 -11.14
CA ARG A 156 9.89 11.73 -10.16
C ARG A 156 11.40 11.89 -10.27
N ASN A 157 12.14 10.80 -10.46
CA ASN A 157 13.59 10.86 -10.63
C ASN A 157 13.96 11.59 -11.92
N LEU A 158 13.29 11.27 -13.02
CA LEU A 158 13.46 11.98 -14.30
C LEU A 158 13.09 13.46 -14.18
N GLY A 159 12.01 13.78 -13.46
CA GLY A 159 11.60 15.17 -13.21
C GLY A 159 12.64 15.96 -12.42
N LYS A 160 13.26 15.34 -11.41
CA LYS A 160 14.37 15.96 -10.66
C LYS A 160 15.59 16.22 -11.56
N GLU A 161 15.96 15.24 -12.38
CA GLU A 161 17.08 15.38 -13.32
C GLU A 161 16.81 16.50 -14.33
N TRP A 162 15.61 16.51 -14.91
CA TRP A 162 15.18 17.56 -15.84
C TRP A 162 15.19 18.94 -15.21
N LEU A 163 14.63 19.11 -14.00
CA LEU A 163 14.65 20.39 -13.28
C LEU A 163 16.09 20.84 -13.00
N THR A 164 16.96 19.91 -12.62
CA THR A 164 18.38 20.22 -12.36
C THR A 164 19.08 20.68 -13.63
N GLN A 165 18.85 20.01 -14.77
CA GLN A 165 19.39 20.42 -16.07
C GLN A 165 18.81 21.77 -16.50
N GLN A 166 17.51 21.98 -16.32
CA GLN A 166 16.84 23.24 -16.61
C GLN A 166 17.43 24.38 -15.78
N MET A 167 17.66 24.17 -14.48
CA MET A 167 18.35 25.13 -13.63
C MET A 167 19.77 25.40 -14.12
N TYR A 168 20.55 24.36 -14.42
CA TYR A 168 21.95 24.50 -14.84
C TYR A 168 22.09 25.30 -16.15
N HIS A 169 21.26 25.00 -17.15
CA HIS A 169 21.34 25.64 -18.46
C HIS A 169 20.69 27.03 -18.51
N ASN A 170 19.65 27.27 -17.70
CA ASN A 170 18.98 28.57 -17.66
C ASN A 170 19.45 29.45 -16.49
N ILE A 171 20.52 29.05 -15.78
CA ILE A 171 20.99 29.74 -14.58
C ILE A 171 21.34 31.21 -14.83
N HIS A 172 21.74 31.55 -16.05
CA HIS A 172 22.24 32.88 -16.40
C HIS A 172 21.18 33.97 -16.27
N GLU A 173 19.92 33.70 -16.60
CA GLU A 173 18.85 34.70 -16.54
C GLU A 173 18.43 35.02 -15.09
N PRO A 174 18.08 34.04 -14.23
CA PRO A 174 17.75 34.31 -12.83
C PRO A 174 18.94 34.90 -12.06
N PHE A 175 20.17 34.49 -12.37
CA PHE A 175 21.36 35.04 -11.71
C PHE A 175 21.69 36.45 -12.18
N ALA A 176 21.33 36.84 -13.41
CA ALA A 176 21.47 38.23 -13.85
C ALA A 176 20.53 39.18 -13.11
N LEU A 177 19.42 38.67 -12.55
CA LEU A 177 18.52 39.43 -11.68
C LEU A 177 19.06 39.56 -10.25
N LEU A 178 20.12 38.82 -9.88
CA LEU A 178 20.79 39.02 -8.60
C LEU A 178 21.54 40.36 -8.65
N PRO A 179 21.43 41.19 -7.60
CA PRO A 179 22.11 42.46 -7.56
C PRO A 179 23.63 42.24 -7.60
N ALA A 180 24.32 43.12 -8.34
CA ALA A 180 25.76 43.09 -8.48
C ALA A 180 26.45 43.55 -7.17
N VAL A 181 26.41 42.70 -6.16
CA VAL A 181 27.05 42.92 -4.85
C VAL A 181 28.41 42.25 -4.86
N ARG A 182 29.43 42.89 -4.27
CA ARG A 182 30.75 42.27 -4.15
C ARG A 182 30.69 41.13 -3.14
N ASN A 183 31.48 40.08 -3.34
CA ASN A 183 31.51 38.91 -2.44
C ASN A 183 31.84 39.26 -0.97
N GLU A 184 32.48 40.41 -0.75
CA GLU A 184 32.90 40.93 0.56
C GLU A 184 31.73 41.52 1.36
N ASP A 185 30.65 41.91 0.69
CA ASP A 185 29.58 42.71 1.27
C ASP A 185 28.39 41.80 1.65
N GLU A 186 27.88 41.98 2.87
CA GLU A 186 26.61 41.37 3.28
C GLU A 186 25.45 42.09 2.58
N PHE A 187 24.53 41.31 2.01
CA PHE A 187 23.38 41.83 1.27
C PHE A 187 22.08 41.28 1.84
N VAL A 188 21.09 42.15 2.02
CA VAL A 188 19.72 41.77 2.38
C VAL A 188 18.75 42.56 1.50
N GLN A 189 17.89 41.86 0.77
CA GLN A 189 16.79 42.44 0.02
C GLN A 189 15.47 41.82 0.46
N TYR A 190 14.46 42.68 0.57
CA TYR A 190 13.08 42.29 0.86
C TYR A 190 12.21 42.76 -0.31
N ASP A 191 11.61 41.81 -1.03
CA ASP A 191 10.58 42.10 -2.02
C ASP A 191 9.22 41.78 -1.40
N PHE A 192 8.34 42.78 -1.29
CA PHE A 192 6.99 42.62 -0.78
C PHE A 192 6.00 42.63 -1.96
N GLN A 193 5.16 41.61 -2.05
CA GLN A 193 4.01 41.56 -2.94
C GLN A 193 2.74 41.48 -2.09
N ALA A 194 1.92 42.52 -2.17
CA ALA A 194 0.57 42.50 -1.63
C ALA A 194 -0.36 41.82 -2.65
N SER A 195 -1.26 40.95 -2.19
CA SER A 195 -2.33 40.41 -3.03
C SER A 195 -3.30 41.55 -3.41
N ASP A 196 -3.63 41.67 -4.69
CA ASP A 196 -4.65 42.62 -5.18
C ASP A 196 -6.09 42.12 -4.92
N GLU A 197 -6.26 40.82 -4.63
CA GLU A 197 -7.54 40.26 -4.17
C GLU A 197 -7.73 40.57 -2.68
N HIS A 198 -8.98 40.73 -2.23
CA HIS A 198 -9.45 41.13 -0.89
C HIS A 198 -8.99 40.25 0.30
N ASP A 199 -7.95 39.46 0.11
CA ASP A 199 -7.27 38.67 1.11
C ASP A 199 -6.09 39.50 1.64
N ASP A 200 -6.08 39.79 2.96
CA ASP A 200 -4.98 40.50 3.66
C ASP A 200 -3.67 39.66 3.70
N SER A 201 -3.44 38.81 2.70
CA SER A 201 -2.24 38.01 2.54
C SER A 201 -1.18 38.78 1.75
N PHE A 202 -0.02 38.96 2.38
CA PHE A 202 1.17 39.46 1.70
C PHE A 202 2.18 38.32 1.56
N THR A 203 2.77 38.21 0.37
CA THR A 203 3.92 37.35 0.15
C THR A 203 5.16 38.23 0.17
N TRP A 204 6.17 37.85 0.94
CA TRP A 204 7.45 38.56 0.93
C TRP A 204 8.58 37.59 0.62
N MET A 205 9.54 38.04 -0.18
CA MET A 205 10.75 37.29 -0.52
C MET A 205 11.95 37.98 0.10
N GLN A 206 12.66 37.27 0.99
CA GLN A 206 13.99 37.68 1.45
C GLN A 206 15.06 37.10 0.54
N ARG A 207 16.00 37.92 0.09
CA ARG A 207 17.27 37.46 -0.47
C ARG A 207 18.40 37.91 0.44
N VAL A 208 19.26 36.98 0.84
CA VAL A 208 20.38 37.27 1.74
C VAL A 208 21.68 36.69 1.17
N GLN A 209 22.75 37.50 1.19
CA GLN A 209 24.13 37.08 0.96
C GLN A 209 24.96 37.39 2.21
N PHE A 210 25.67 36.41 2.73
CA PHE A 210 26.65 36.60 3.82
C PHE A 210 27.78 35.57 3.66
N THR A 211 28.94 35.90 4.22
CA THR A 211 30.06 34.96 4.30
C THR A 211 29.95 34.17 5.60
N TRP A 212 29.79 32.85 5.50
CA TRP A 212 29.74 31.99 6.69
C TRP A 212 31.13 31.43 7.03
N PRO A 213 31.68 31.67 8.24
CA PRO A 213 32.95 31.08 8.65
C PRO A 213 32.79 29.58 8.95
N GLY A 214 33.62 28.75 8.33
CA GLY A 214 33.68 27.31 8.59
C GLY A 214 33.44 26.45 7.35
N THR A 215 33.19 25.15 7.56
CA THR A 215 32.99 24.19 6.46
C THR A 215 31.51 24.05 6.11
N MET A 216 31.22 23.66 4.86
CA MET A 216 29.86 23.35 4.40
C MET A 216 29.15 22.30 5.27
N GLN A 217 29.89 21.38 5.90
CA GLN A 217 29.33 20.39 6.83
C GLN A 217 28.82 21.02 8.13
N MET A 218 29.50 22.05 8.64
CA MET A 218 29.04 22.81 9.82
C MET A 218 27.77 23.58 9.48
N PHE A 219 27.74 24.24 8.32
CA PHE A 219 26.54 24.92 7.82
C PHE A 219 25.35 23.96 7.71
N ARG A 220 25.53 22.82 7.02
CA ARG A 220 24.49 21.78 6.90
C ARG A 220 23.92 21.37 8.26
N ARG A 221 24.79 21.07 9.24
CA ARG A 221 24.38 20.67 10.58
C ARG A 221 23.57 21.76 11.30
N VAL A 222 23.98 23.02 11.15
CA VAL A 222 23.26 24.16 11.74
C VAL A 222 21.88 24.34 11.11
N VAL A 223 21.76 24.26 9.78
CA VAL A 223 20.47 24.34 9.07
C VAL A 223 19.55 23.19 9.45
N GLU A 224 20.07 21.95 9.48
CA GLU A 224 19.29 20.76 9.84
C GLU A 224 18.81 20.79 11.30
N THR A 225 19.60 21.36 12.22
CA THR A 225 19.26 21.43 13.65
C THR A 225 18.42 22.66 14.00
N ASN A 226 18.57 23.76 13.26
CA ASN A 226 18.04 25.08 13.63
C ASN A 226 17.38 25.82 12.46
N MET A 227 16.71 25.11 11.54
CA MET A 227 16.11 25.69 10.33
C MET A 227 15.25 26.94 10.60
N GLN A 228 14.59 27.02 11.76
CA GLN A 228 13.84 28.21 12.17
C GLN A 228 14.74 29.39 12.61
N ALA A 229 15.83 29.15 13.33
CA ALA A 229 16.73 30.22 13.78
C ALA A 229 17.62 30.78 12.65
N VAL A 230 17.90 29.97 11.63
CA VAL A 230 18.70 30.40 10.46
C VAL A 230 17.86 31.23 9.48
N ASN A 231 16.59 30.88 9.29
CA ASN A 231 15.68 31.62 8.39
C ASN A 231 15.10 32.89 9.03
N PHE A 232 15.09 32.97 10.37
CA PHE A 232 14.60 34.12 11.12
C PHE A 232 15.63 34.51 12.18
N PRO A 233 16.70 35.24 11.84
CA PRO A 233 17.53 35.86 12.86
C PRO A 233 16.69 36.92 13.58
N ASN A 234 16.15 36.56 14.75
CA ASN A 234 15.51 37.41 15.76
C ASN A 234 14.73 38.63 15.25
N PHE A 235 13.55 38.41 14.67
CA PHE A 235 12.54 39.48 14.50
C PHE A 235 11.83 39.86 15.81
N VAL A 236 12.15 39.19 16.92
CA VAL A 236 11.43 39.33 18.20
C VAL A 236 11.95 40.48 19.06
N GLU A 237 13.13 41.05 18.79
CA GLU A 237 13.72 42.05 19.69
C GLU A 237 13.51 43.52 19.29
N THR A 238 13.05 43.82 18.07
CA THR A 238 12.85 45.21 17.63
C THR A 238 11.41 45.72 17.72
N ALA A 239 10.41 44.84 17.86
CA ALA A 239 9.01 45.25 18.01
C ALA A 239 8.68 45.78 19.43
N SER A 240 9.49 45.46 20.44
CA SER A 240 9.27 45.94 21.82
C SER A 240 9.85 47.32 22.12
N ASN A 241 10.63 47.91 21.20
CA ASN A 241 11.25 49.25 21.40
C ASN A 241 10.62 50.37 20.55
N LEU A 242 9.50 50.12 19.89
CA LEU A 242 8.73 51.11 19.12
C LEU A 242 7.31 51.35 19.70
N VAL A 243 7.11 51.02 20.97
CA VAL A 243 6.00 51.55 21.78
C VAL A 243 6.60 52.12 23.06
N GLY A 244 7.04 53.37 22.97
CA GLY A 244 7.46 54.24 24.07
C GLY A 244 7.19 55.68 23.66
#